data_AF-A0A6M5JGD7-F1
#
_entry.id   AF-A0A6M5JGD7-F1
#
_cell.length_a   1.000
_cell.length_b   1.000
_cell.length_c   1.000
_cell.angle_alpha   90.00
_cell.angle_beta   90.00
_cell.angle_gamma   90.00
#
_symmetry.space_group_name_H-M   'P 1'
#
loop_
_entity.id
_entity.type
_entity.pdbx_description
1 polymer ?
#
loop_
_entity_poly.entity_id
_entity_poly.type
_entity_poly.pdbx_seq_one_letter_code
_entity_poly.pdbx_strand_id
1 'polypeptide(L)'
;MTSIANFPAASTRAPVPARRRRVSPRLTVLWLWVLVVVLYFAWEAATYRGLFAILAEWQFDRLGQDLPTFNFCLLTMALAWPALLILRRRRVTDEEAAEYARDHAVPDDELDDDAWEREAQLALFSAQDYMHFLLGFGAALGVAALVALLWTFTLPTGREQPKTFTPSVVGGPVPQEGTARMEGSVRYGRIASFNRGILFFNRTALFAPIIPPKGSDGRVQYFVEFLPVERPDIAAGDTISHRTGILVHADLPGALVRLYRYLGYHPAEHYYVLYASAATIRWPYYIIAAQFLLGGLLFAATGLGQWRHVRKLRDDLDYYHSSEWEESAENSSLSR
;
A
#
# COMPACT_ATOMS: atom_id res chain seq x y z
N MET A 1 67.04 -35.10 -35.33
CA MET A 1 67.24 -34.11 -34.24
C MET A 1 66.06 -33.16 -34.32
N THR A 2 65.05 -33.40 -33.49
CA THR A 2 63.75 -32.71 -33.54
C THR A 2 63.44 -32.32 -32.10
N SER A 3 63.54 -31.02 -31.80
CA SER A 3 63.31 -30.47 -30.46
C SER A 3 61.82 -30.25 -30.27
N ILE A 4 61.20 -31.03 -29.40
CA ILE A 4 59.77 -30.95 -29.06
C ILE A 4 59.65 -29.94 -27.91
N ALA A 5 59.04 -28.79 -28.19
CA ALA A 5 58.76 -27.76 -27.20
C ALA A 5 57.72 -28.26 -26.18
N ASN A 6 58.10 -28.28 -24.90
CA ASN A 6 57.21 -28.54 -23.77
C ASN A 6 56.26 -27.34 -23.58
N PHE A 7 54.99 -27.51 -23.93
CA PHE A 7 53.94 -26.57 -23.51
C PHE A 7 53.62 -26.80 -22.03
N PRO A 8 53.58 -25.75 -21.19
CA PRO A 8 53.15 -25.89 -19.80
C PRO A 8 51.69 -26.38 -19.77
N ALA A 9 51.44 -27.43 -18.99
CA ALA A 9 50.13 -28.03 -18.83
C ALA A 9 49.11 -26.98 -18.39
N ALA A 10 48.00 -26.88 -19.13
CA ALA A 10 46.90 -25.98 -18.82
C ALA A 10 46.42 -26.22 -17.38
N SER A 11 46.64 -25.22 -16.52
CA SER A 11 46.14 -25.18 -15.15
C SER A 11 44.64 -25.39 -15.17
N THR A 12 44.20 -26.58 -14.77
CA THR A 12 42.79 -26.93 -14.66
C THR A 12 42.26 -26.23 -13.41
N ARG A 13 41.84 -24.96 -13.56
CA ARG A 13 41.20 -24.21 -12.46
C ARG A 13 40.00 -25.02 -11.99
N ALA A 14 40.05 -25.51 -10.75
CA ALA A 14 38.97 -26.27 -10.15
C ALA A 14 37.67 -25.45 -10.18
N PRO A 15 36.53 -26.05 -10.54
CA PRO A 15 35.26 -25.34 -10.58
C PRO A 15 34.93 -24.77 -9.20
N VAL A 16 34.85 -23.44 -9.10
CA VAL A 16 34.45 -22.76 -7.88
C VAL A 16 33.06 -23.27 -7.50
N PRO A 17 32.86 -23.85 -6.30
CA PRO A 17 31.59 -24.42 -5.93
C PRO A 17 30.52 -23.31 -5.90
N ALA A 18 29.47 -23.48 -6.71
CA ALA A 18 28.34 -22.56 -6.75
C ALA A 18 27.70 -22.45 -5.36
N ARG A 19 27.98 -21.34 -4.66
CA ARG A 19 27.51 -21.10 -3.30
C ARG A 19 26.00 -20.85 -3.35
N ARG A 20 25.19 -21.90 -3.11
CA ARG A 20 23.73 -21.75 -2.95
C ARG A 20 23.47 -20.71 -1.86
N ARG A 21 22.92 -19.55 -2.25
CA ARG A 21 22.38 -18.53 -1.32
C ARG A 21 21.28 -19.19 -0.48
N ARG A 22 21.64 -19.73 0.69
CA ARG A 22 20.65 -20.07 1.71
C ARG A 22 20.12 -18.75 2.25
N VAL A 23 18.91 -18.39 1.87
CA VAL A 23 18.18 -17.28 2.49
C VAL A 23 18.13 -17.58 3.99
N SER A 24 18.76 -16.73 4.81
CA SER A 24 18.82 -17.00 6.24
C SER A 24 17.39 -16.96 6.79
N PRO A 25 16.94 -17.95 7.57
CA PRO A 25 15.58 -17.96 8.12
C PRO A 25 15.28 -16.72 8.97
N ARG A 26 16.32 -16.09 9.51
CA ARG A 26 16.24 -14.83 10.25
C ARG A 26 15.80 -13.64 9.38
N LEU A 27 16.22 -13.61 8.11
CA LEU A 27 15.79 -12.57 7.16
C LEU A 27 14.29 -12.68 6.87
N THR A 28 13.81 -13.92 6.69
CA THR A 28 12.39 -14.21 6.49
C THR A 28 11.55 -13.75 7.68
N VAL A 29 12.03 -13.96 8.90
CA VAL A 29 11.33 -13.51 10.13
C VAL A 29 11.23 -11.99 10.20
N LEU A 30 12.27 -11.25 9.81
CA LEU A 30 12.24 -9.78 9.81
C LEU A 30 11.27 -9.23 8.76
N TRP A 31 11.24 -9.80 7.56
CA TRP A 31 10.23 -9.43 6.55
C TRP A 31 8.81 -9.80 6.98
N LEU A 32 8.63 -10.96 7.61
CA LEU A 32 7.35 -11.36 8.18
C LEU A 32 6.87 -10.37 9.25
N TRP A 33 7.78 -9.87 10.09
CA TRP A 33 7.44 -8.83 11.07
C TRP A 33 6.93 -7.55 10.41
N VAL A 34 7.63 -7.05 9.39
CA VAL A 34 7.19 -5.87 8.63
C VAL A 34 5.80 -6.10 8.03
N LEU A 35 5.57 -7.28 7.45
CA LEU A 35 4.26 -7.65 6.91
C LEU A 35 3.16 -7.65 8.00
N VAL A 36 3.43 -8.23 9.16
CA VAL A 36 2.49 -8.25 10.29
C VAL A 36 2.15 -6.83 10.75
N VAL A 37 3.16 -5.95 10.89
CA VAL A 37 2.94 -4.54 11.27
C VAL A 37 2.07 -3.82 10.24
N VAL A 38 2.34 -4.00 8.95
CA VAL A 38 1.56 -3.41 7.86
C VAL A 38 0.10 -3.89 7.90
N LEU A 39 -0.12 -5.21 8.04
CA LEU A 39 -1.47 -5.79 8.11
C LEU A 39 -2.22 -5.34 9.36
N TYR A 40 -1.54 -5.25 10.50
CA TYR A 40 -2.12 -4.78 11.75
C TYR A 40 -2.62 -3.34 11.63
N PHE A 41 -1.80 -2.42 11.12
CA PHE A 41 -2.23 -1.03 10.95
C PHE A 41 -3.23 -0.84 9.82
N ALA A 42 -3.22 -1.69 8.80
CA ALA A 42 -4.26 -1.68 7.77
C ALA A 42 -5.62 -2.05 8.39
N TRP A 43 -5.64 -3.03 9.30
CA TRP A 43 -6.83 -3.41 10.05
C TRP A 43 -7.28 -2.33 11.05
N GLU A 44 -6.37 -1.72 11.81
CA GLU A 44 -6.70 -0.59 12.71
C GLU A 44 -7.25 0.61 11.93
N ALA A 45 -6.66 0.94 10.79
CA ALA A 45 -7.10 2.02 9.92
C ALA A 45 -8.50 1.75 9.34
N ALA A 46 -8.75 0.52 8.88
CA ALA A 46 -10.04 0.11 8.35
C ALA A 46 -11.15 0.13 9.41
N THR A 47 -10.82 -0.23 10.65
CA THR A 47 -11.79 -0.26 11.76
C THR A 47 -11.88 1.06 12.53
N TYR A 48 -11.01 2.03 12.24
CA TYR A 48 -10.85 3.29 12.97
C TYR A 48 -10.71 3.07 14.49
N ARG A 49 -9.77 2.21 14.88
CA ARG A 49 -9.51 1.83 16.28
C ARG A 49 -8.04 2.05 16.67
N GLY A 50 -7.74 1.87 17.96
CA GLY A 50 -6.38 1.80 18.48
C GLY A 50 -5.57 3.08 18.30
N LEU A 51 -4.27 2.92 18.03
CA LEU A 51 -3.35 4.05 17.88
C LEU A 51 -3.68 4.90 16.65
N PHE A 52 -4.16 4.27 15.58
CA PHE A 52 -4.58 4.98 14.38
C PHE A 52 -5.69 6.00 14.68
N ALA A 53 -6.72 5.60 15.44
CA ALA A 53 -7.83 6.48 15.80
C ALA A 53 -7.36 7.65 16.66
N ILE A 54 -6.53 7.38 17.68
CA ILE A 54 -6.00 8.41 18.59
C ILE A 54 -5.22 9.47 17.80
N LEU A 55 -4.37 9.05 16.87
CA LEU A 55 -3.59 9.97 16.04
C LEU A 55 -4.47 10.76 15.07
N ALA A 56 -5.47 10.11 14.47
CA ALA A 56 -6.43 10.77 13.58
C ALA A 56 -7.27 11.82 14.33
N GLU A 57 -7.70 11.53 15.56
CA GLU A 57 -8.39 12.48 16.43
C GLU A 57 -7.52 13.68 16.77
N TRP A 58 -6.28 13.42 17.20
CA TRP A 58 -5.34 14.48 17.50
C TRP A 58 -5.10 15.39 16.29
N GLN A 59 -4.98 14.82 15.09
CA GLN A 59 -4.87 15.60 13.85
C GLN A 59 -6.13 16.38 13.55
N PHE A 60 -7.31 15.78 13.72
CA PHE A 60 -8.56 16.47 13.49
C PHE A 60 -8.72 17.66 14.45
N ASP A 61 -8.40 17.49 15.73
CA ASP A 61 -8.48 18.55 16.75
C ASP A 61 -7.47 19.69 16.49
N ARG A 62 -6.29 19.38 15.96
CA ARG A 62 -5.20 20.36 15.76
C ARG A 62 -5.18 20.99 14.37
N LEU A 63 -5.52 20.23 13.34
CA LEU A 63 -5.39 20.60 11.93
C LEU A 63 -6.75 20.79 11.25
N GLY A 64 -7.85 20.36 11.88
CA GLY A 64 -9.21 20.40 11.30
C GLY A 64 -9.44 19.37 10.18
N GLN A 65 -8.49 18.47 9.95
CA GLN A 65 -8.55 17.44 8.91
C GLN A 65 -7.80 16.18 9.36
N ASP A 66 -8.26 15.02 8.90
CA ASP A 66 -7.57 13.74 9.08
C ASP A 66 -6.71 13.41 7.85
N LEU A 67 -5.48 12.92 8.08
CA LEU A 67 -4.57 12.49 7.03
C LEU A 67 -4.33 10.98 7.16
N PRO A 68 -5.29 10.14 6.77
CA PRO A 68 -5.25 8.70 7.05
C PRO A 68 -4.02 8.01 6.46
N THR A 69 -3.65 8.36 5.22
CA THR A 69 -2.46 7.80 4.56
C THR A 69 -1.17 8.16 5.30
N PHE A 70 -1.07 9.40 5.79
CA PHE A 70 0.09 9.84 6.57
C PHE A 70 0.18 9.07 7.89
N ASN A 71 -0.94 8.92 8.62
CA ASN A 71 -0.98 8.18 9.89
C ASN A 71 -0.58 6.71 9.69
N PHE A 72 -1.10 6.08 8.65
CA PHE A 72 -0.73 4.71 8.30
C PHE A 72 0.76 4.59 8.00
N CYS A 73 1.32 5.46 7.15
CA CYS A 73 2.75 5.44 6.81
C CYS A 73 3.63 5.72 8.04
N LEU A 74 3.27 6.71 8.87
CA LEU A 74 4.03 7.08 10.05
C LEU A 74 4.09 5.93 11.06
N LEU A 75 2.94 5.32 11.38
CA LEU A 75 2.85 4.23 12.35
C LEU A 75 3.53 2.95 11.84
N THR A 76 3.33 2.60 10.57
CA THR A 76 3.99 1.44 9.97
C THR A 76 5.50 1.64 9.91
N MET A 77 6.00 2.82 9.51
CA MET A 77 7.42 3.12 9.52
C MET A 77 7.99 3.08 10.93
N ALA A 78 7.35 3.72 11.91
CA ALA A 78 7.85 3.77 13.29
C ALA A 78 8.01 2.36 13.91
N LEU A 79 7.08 1.44 13.64
CA LEU A 79 7.10 0.09 14.22
C LEU A 79 7.82 -0.95 13.34
N ALA A 80 7.95 -0.70 12.03
CA ALA A 80 8.82 -1.48 11.15
C ALA A 80 10.30 -1.07 11.30
N TRP A 81 10.57 0.15 11.78
CA TRP A 81 11.91 0.73 11.85
C TRP A 81 12.96 -0.16 12.55
N PRO A 82 12.69 -0.79 13.71
CA PRO A 82 13.69 -1.65 14.35
C PRO A 82 14.09 -2.84 13.47
N ALA A 83 13.14 -3.45 12.77
CA ALA A 83 13.42 -4.56 11.86
C ALA A 83 14.23 -4.08 10.64
N LEU A 84 13.86 -2.92 10.08
CA LEU A 84 14.59 -2.30 8.97
C LEU A 84 16.02 -1.90 9.36
N LEU A 85 16.25 -1.42 10.58
CA LEU A 85 17.60 -1.13 11.09
C LEU A 85 18.46 -2.38 11.23
N ILE A 86 17.89 -3.48 11.74
CA ILE A 86 18.61 -4.77 11.84
C ILE A 86 18.95 -5.30 10.45
N LEU A 87 18.02 -5.20 9.51
CA LEU A 87 18.25 -5.57 8.10
C LEU A 87 19.35 -4.72 7.47
N ARG A 88 19.35 -3.40 7.71
CA ARG A 88 20.36 -2.49 7.19
C ARG A 88 21.74 -2.77 7.78
N ARG A 89 21.86 -2.91 9.11
CA ARG A 89 23.15 -3.17 9.77
C ARG A 89 23.79 -4.46 9.28
N ARG A 90 22.99 -5.51 9.05
CA ARG A 90 23.53 -6.77 8.54
C ARG A 90 24.09 -6.65 7.13
N ARG A 91 23.43 -5.88 6.25
CA ARG A 91 23.97 -5.63 4.91
C ARG A 91 25.33 -4.94 4.98
N VAL A 92 25.45 -3.92 5.83
CA VAL A 92 26.72 -3.21 6.03
C VAL A 92 27.80 -4.14 6.60
N THR A 93 27.49 -4.97 7.61
CA THR A 93 28.49 -5.90 8.17
C THR A 93 28.89 -6.99 7.19
N ASP A 94 27.96 -7.50 6.38
CA ASP A 94 28.28 -8.47 5.33
C ASP A 94 29.15 -7.82 4.22
N GLU A 95 28.92 -6.53 3.92
CA GLU A 95 29.75 -5.72 3.01
C GLU A 95 31.15 -5.47 3.58
N GLU A 96 31.26 -5.00 4.84
CA GLU A 96 32.53 -4.76 5.55
C GLU A 96 33.35 -6.05 5.73
N ALA A 97 32.71 -7.17 6.07
CA ALA A 97 33.40 -8.45 6.20
C ALA A 97 33.90 -8.96 4.83
N ALA A 98 33.14 -8.70 3.77
CA ALA A 98 33.56 -8.99 2.41
C ALA A 98 34.68 -8.04 1.93
N GLU A 99 34.76 -6.82 2.45
CA GLU A 99 35.82 -5.84 2.19
C GLU A 99 37.11 -6.17 2.96
N TYR A 100 37.03 -6.47 4.27
CA TYR A 100 38.19 -6.88 5.06
C TYR A 100 38.85 -8.16 4.53
N ALA A 101 38.05 -9.13 4.07
CA ALA A 101 38.56 -10.32 3.40
C ALA A 101 39.23 -10.03 2.04
N ARG A 102 38.94 -8.89 1.40
CA ARG A 102 39.61 -8.42 0.16
C ARG A 102 40.98 -7.85 0.46
N ASP A 103 41.08 -6.93 1.42
CA ASP A 103 42.32 -6.20 1.73
C ASP A 103 43.47 -7.11 2.17
N HIS A 104 43.16 -8.31 2.67
CA HIS A 104 44.15 -9.24 3.20
C HIS A 104 44.48 -10.41 2.26
N ALA A 105 43.95 -10.43 1.03
CA ALA A 105 44.04 -11.58 0.13
C ALA A 105 44.94 -11.41 -1.12
N VAL A 106 45.35 -10.20 -1.53
CA VAL A 106 46.09 -9.98 -2.80
C VAL A 106 47.26 -8.98 -2.64
N PRO A 107 48.45 -9.20 -3.25
CA PRO A 107 49.58 -8.26 -3.24
C PRO A 107 49.34 -6.99 -4.09
N ASP A 108 49.93 -5.86 -3.69
CA ASP A 108 49.57 -4.50 -4.12
C ASP A 108 49.70 -4.15 -5.63
N ASP A 109 50.39 -4.93 -6.45
CA ASP A 109 50.69 -4.56 -7.85
C ASP A 109 49.65 -5.06 -8.88
N GLU A 110 48.71 -5.95 -8.52
CA GLU A 110 47.58 -6.41 -9.39
C GLU A 110 46.22 -5.80 -8.95
N LEU A 111 46.21 -4.85 -8.01
CA LEU A 111 45.00 -4.43 -7.31
C LEU A 111 44.05 -3.50 -8.10
N ASP A 112 44.53 -2.75 -9.11
CA ASP A 112 43.71 -1.68 -9.72
C ASP A 112 42.60 -2.24 -10.63
N ASP A 113 42.91 -3.21 -11.49
CA ASP A 113 41.92 -3.78 -12.44
C ASP A 113 40.93 -4.72 -11.73
N ASP A 114 41.46 -5.57 -10.84
CA ASP A 114 40.69 -6.53 -10.04
C ASP A 114 39.73 -5.84 -9.05
N ALA A 115 40.10 -4.68 -8.51
CA ALA A 115 39.24 -3.88 -7.64
C ALA A 115 38.09 -3.25 -8.44
N TRP A 116 38.39 -2.68 -9.61
CA TRP A 116 37.40 -2.08 -10.49
C TRP A 116 36.33 -3.09 -10.95
N GLU A 117 36.74 -4.29 -11.39
CA GLU A 117 35.80 -5.35 -11.79
C GLU A 117 34.85 -5.74 -10.66
N ARG A 118 35.38 -5.86 -9.43
CA ARG A 118 34.57 -6.25 -8.27
C ARG A 118 33.61 -5.14 -7.85
N GLU A 119 34.02 -3.88 -7.89
CA GLU A 119 33.12 -2.74 -7.65
C GLU A 119 32.00 -2.69 -8.69
N ALA A 120 32.33 -2.89 -9.97
CA ALA A 120 31.35 -2.97 -11.05
C ALA A 120 30.35 -4.13 -10.82
N GLN A 121 30.83 -5.30 -10.38
CA GLN A 121 29.97 -6.44 -10.04
C GLN A 121 29.06 -6.16 -8.83
N LEU A 122 29.56 -5.51 -7.78
CA LEU A 122 28.77 -5.12 -6.61
C LEU A 122 27.71 -4.07 -6.97
N ALA A 123 28.07 -3.09 -7.79
CA ALA A 123 27.14 -2.11 -8.36
C ALA A 123 26.05 -2.82 -9.18
N LEU A 124 26.41 -3.82 -9.98
CA LEU A 124 25.46 -4.61 -10.76
C LEU A 124 24.50 -5.41 -9.88
N PHE A 125 25.00 -6.06 -8.81
CA PHE A 125 24.16 -6.83 -7.89
C PHE A 125 23.20 -5.94 -7.09
N SER A 126 23.69 -4.82 -6.55
CA SER A 126 22.84 -3.87 -5.83
C SER A 126 21.77 -3.26 -6.75
N ALA A 127 22.14 -2.94 -8.00
CA ALA A 127 21.21 -2.45 -9.01
C ALA A 127 20.15 -3.50 -9.40
N GLN A 128 20.53 -4.78 -9.48
CA GLN A 128 19.59 -5.89 -9.71
C GLN A 128 18.64 -6.09 -8.51
N ASP A 129 19.14 -6.11 -7.29
CA ASP A 129 18.31 -6.26 -6.09
C ASP A 129 17.31 -5.09 -5.97
N TYR A 130 17.77 -3.86 -6.24
CA TYR A 130 16.91 -2.69 -6.29
C TYR A 130 15.85 -2.78 -7.40
N MET A 131 16.23 -3.24 -8.60
CA MET A 131 15.29 -3.50 -9.70
C MET A 131 14.21 -4.52 -9.32
N HIS A 132 14.60 -5.66 -8.74
CA HIS A 132 13.64 -6.68 -8.29
C HIS A 132 12.72 -6.14 -7.19
N PHE A 133 13.25 -5.31 -6.29
CA PHE A 133 12.45 -4.63 -5.28
C PHE A 133 11.41 -3.70 -5.92
N LEU A 134 11.82 -2.83 -6.85
CA LEU A 134 10.90 -1.91 -7.55
C LEU A 134 9.80 -2.67 -8.31
N LEU A 135 10.18 -3.68 -9.10
CA LEU A 135 9.24 -4.48 -9.87
C LEU A 135 8.31 -5.30 -8.97
N GLY A 136 8.85 -5.90 -7.91
CA GLY A 136 8.08 -6.67 -6.93
C GLY A 136 7.09 -5.80 -6.17
N PHE A 137 7.51 -4.60 -5.76
CA PHE A 137 6.63 -3.63 -5.11
C PHE A 137 5.54 -3.12 -6.07
N GLY A 138 5.91 -2.83 -7.32
CA GLY A 138 4.95 -2.47 -8.36
C GLY A 138 3.90 -3.56 -8.61
N ALA A 139 4.32 -4.82 -8.68
CA ALA A 139 3.43 -5.97 -8.80
C ALA A 139 2.51 -6.12 -7.58
N ALA A 140 3.03 -5.94 -6.36
CA ALA A 140 2.24 -5.98 -5.14
C ALA A 140 1.15 -4.90 -5.11
N LEU A 141 1.47 -3.67 -5.54
CA LEU A 141 0.47 -2.60 -5.70
C LEU A 141 -0.58 -2.96 -6.77
N GLY A 142 -0.17 -3.57 -7.89
CA GLY A 142 -1.10 -4.07 -8.91
C GLY A 142 -2.08 -5.12 -8.36
N VAL A 143 -1.58 -6.06 -7.54
CA VAL A 143 -2.43 -7.05 -6.84
C VAL A 143 -3.38 -6.35 -5.87
N ALA A 144 -2.89 -5.39 -5.07
CA ALA A 144 -3.72 -4.63 -4.15
C ALA A 144 -4.85 -3.85 -4.86
N ALA A 145 -4.55 -3.25 -6.03
CA ALA A 145 -5.54 -2.61 -6.88
C ALA A 145 -6.63 -3.60 -7.34
N LEU A 146 -6.22 -4.79 -7.79
CA LEU A 146 -7.13 -5.84 -8.23
C LEU A 146 -8.00 -6.36 -7.08
N VAL A 147 -7.43 -6.55 -5.88
CA VAL A 147 -8.20 -6.93 -4.67
C VAL A 147 -9.23 -5.86 -4.33
N ALA A 148 -8.88 -4.58 -4.37
CA ALA A 148 -9.81 -3.49 -4.12
C ALA A 148 -10.96 -3.47 -5.14
N LEU A 149 -10.68 -3.72 -6.42
CA LEU A 149 -11.71 -3.86 -7.46
C LEU A 149 -12.58 -5.09 -7.23
N LEU A 150 -11.99 -6.24 -6.89
CA LEU A 150 -12.74 -7.46 -6.61
C LEU A 150 -13.67 -7.29 -5.41
N TRP A 151 -13.24 -6.56 -4.38
CA TRP A 151 -14.07 -6.23 -3.22
C TRP A 151 -15.33 -5.44 -3.61
N THR A 152 -15.32 -4.68 -4.71
CA THR A 152 -16.52 -3.97 -5.16
C THR A 152 -17.66 -4.89 -5.60
N PHE A 153 -17.36 -6.15 -5.94
CA PHE A 153 -18.38 -7.15 -6.25
C PHE A 153 -19.09 -7.70 -5.01
N THR A 154 -18.49 -7.60 -3.82
CA THR A 154 -19.16 -7.99 -2.56
C THR A 154 -20.12 -6.90 -2.07
N LEU A 155 -20.08 -5.70 -2.65
CA LEU A 155 -20.92 -4.58 -2.26
C LEU A 155 -22.28 -4.62 -2.96
N PRO A 156 -23.38 -4.23 -2.28
CA PRO A 156 -24.72 -4.28 -2.85
C PRO A 156 -24.82 -3.48 -4.16
N THR A 157 -25.50 -4.04 -5.16
CA THR A 157 -25.61 -3.45 -6.51
C THR A 157 -26.79 -2.50 -6.67
N GLY A 158 -27.77 -2.54 -5.76
CA GLY A 158 -29.00 -1.75 -5.86
C GLY A 158 -30.02 -2.27 -6.89
N ARG A 159 -29.81 -3.45 -7.49
CA ARG A 159 -30.70 -4.03 -8.52
C ARG A 159 -31.93 -4.74 -7.94
N GLU A 160 -31.92 -5.00 -6.64
CA GLU A 160 -33.02 -5.68 -5.94
C GLU A 160 -34.22 -4.74 -5.78
N GLN A 161 -35.43 -5.32 -5.67
CA GLN A 161 -36.62 -4.53 -5.39
C GLN A 161 -36.47 -3.82 -4.04
N PRO A 162 -36.71 -2.49 -3.95
CA PRO A 162 -36.55 -1.75 -2.72
C PRO A 162 -37.45 -2.32 -1.62
N LYS A 163 -36.85 -2.76 -0.50
CA LYS A 163 -37.60 -3.13 0.70
C LYS A 163 -37.97 -1.86 1.47
N THR A 164 -39.26 -1.66 1.74
CA THR A 164 -39.71 -0.50 2.51
C THR A 164 -39.41 -0.67 3.99
N PHE A 165 -38.89 0.37 4.62
CA PHE A 165 -38.68 0.40 6.07
C PHE A 165 -39.02 1.78 6.63
N THR A 166 -39.57 1.80 7.85
CA THR A 166 -39.96 3.03 8.56
C THR A 166 -39.09 3.18 9.81
N PRO A 167 -38.08 4.06 9.80
CA PRO A 167 -37.16 4.24 10.93
C PRO A 167 -37.85 4.63 12.25
N SER A 168 -39.04 5.21 12.16
CA SER A 168 -39.81 5.74 13.30
C SER A 168 -40.52 4.66 14.12
N VAL A 169 -40.52 3.39 13.69
CA VAL A 169 -41.19 2.30 14.41
C VAL A 169 -40.23 1.65 15.40
N VAL A 170 -40.43 1.93 16.69
CA VAL A 170 -39.66 1.29 17.77
C VAL A 170 -39.92 -0.21 17.77
N GLY A 171 -38.86 -1.02 17.76
CA GLY A 171 -38.96 -2.49 17.78
C GLY A 171 -39.32 -3.12 16.43
N GLY A 172 -39.20 -2.38 15.32
CA GLY A 172 -39.33 -2.94 13.98
C GLY A 172 -38.27 -4.03 13.70
N PRO A 173 -38.53 -4.91 12.71
CA PRO A 173 -37.55 -5.91 12.29
C PRO A 173 -36.26 -5.24 11.83
N VAL A 174 -35.12 -5.84 12.18
CA VAL A 174 -33.79 -5.37 11.76
C VAL A 174 -33.75 -5.37 10.22
N PRO A 175 -33.50 -4.22 9.58
CA PRO A 175 -33.52 -4.14 8.13
C PRO A 175 -32.34 -4.92 7.56
N GLN A 176 -32.60 -5.63 6.46
CA GLN A 176 -31.56 -6.31 5.69
C GLN A 176 -30.81 -5.30 4.84
N GLU A 177 -29.51 -5.52 4.64
CA GLU A 177 -28.70 -4.75 3.69
C GLU A 177 -29.24 -4.90 2.26
N GLY A 178 -29.00 -3.89 1.42
CA GLY A 178 -29.41 -3.88 0.01
C GLY A 178 -30.30 -2.70 -0.35
N THR A 179 -31.05 -2.83 -1.45
CA THR A 179 -31.94 -1.75 -1.91
C THR A 179 -33.06 -1.53 -0.91
N ALA A 180 -33.16 -0.31 -0.38
CA ALA A 180 -34.13 0.03 0.64
C ALA A 180 -34.85 1.33 0.31
N ARG A 181 -36.15 1.38 0.60
CA ARG A 181 -36.97 2.58 0.55
C ARG A 181 -37.35 2.97 1.96
N MET A 182 -36.82 4.08 2.41
CA MET A 182 -37.15 4.65 3.69
C MET A 182 -38.43 5.48 3.57
N GLU A 183 -39.39 5.26 4.46
CA GLU A 183 -40.61 6.04 4.56
C GLU A 183 -40.71 6.68 5.95
N GLY A 184 -41.02 7.98 6.01
CA GLY A 184 -41.16 8.72 7.26
C GLY A 184 -40.51 10.10 7.21
N SER A 185 -40.84 10.96 8.18
CA SER A 185 -40.28 12.31 8.25
C SER A 185 -38.86 12.30 8.81
N VAL A 186 -37.86 12.48 7.97
CA VAL A 186 -36.49 12.73 8.44
C VAL A 186 -36.32 14.23 8.69
N ARG A 187 -36.01 14.62 9.93
CA ARG A 187 -35.79 16.02 10.29
C ARG A 187 -34.32 16.39 10.04
N TYR A 188 -34.08 17.24 9.03
CA TYR A 188 -32.74 17.68 8.63
C TYR A 188 -32.21 18.83 9.47
N GLY A 189 -32.13 18.66 10.80
CA GLY A 189 -31.60 19.70 11.69
C GLY A 189 -30.07 19.73 11.79
N ARG A 190 -29.38 18.63 11.44
CA ARG A 190 -27.94 18.42 11.71
C ARG A 190 -27.28 17.57 10.64
N ILE A 191 -26.83 18.21 9.55
CA ILE A 191 -26.07 17.55 8.50
C ILE A 191 -24.58 17.71 8.81
N ALA A 192 -23.84 16.61 8.81
CA ALA A 192 -22.39 16.63 8.87
C ALA A 192 -21.84 16.50 7.44
N SER A 193 -20.95 17.41 7.06
CA SER A 193 -20.19 17.27 5.83
C SER A 193 -18.93 16.46 6.09
N PHE A 194 -18.65 15.54 5.18
CA PHE A 194 -17.42 14.77 5.19
C PHE A 194 -16.78 14.93 3.82
N ASN A 195 -15.70 15.71 3.81
CA ASN A 195 -14.88 15.90 2.63
C ASN A 195 -13.79 14.83 2.63
N ARG A 196 -13.91 13.85 1.74
CA ARG A 196 -12.83 12.89 1.52
C ARG A 196 -11.98 13.41 0.38
N GLY A 197 -10.88 14.06 0.74
CA GLY A 197 -9.82 14.42 -0.19
C GLY A 197 -8.96 13.21 -0.46
N ILE A 198 -8.95 12.74 -1.70
CA ILE A 198 -7.96 11.80 -2.18
C ILE A 198 -7.15 12.51 -3.27
N LEU A 199 -5.88 12.18 -3.46
CA LEU A 199 -5.00 12.86 -4.43
C LEU A 199 -5.76 13.14 -5.75
N PHE A 200 -5.95 14.43 -6.06
CA PHE A 200 -6.66 14.99 -7.23
C PHE A 200 -8.20 14.93 -7.25
N PHE A 201 -8.86 14.30 -6.28
CA PHE A 201 -10.32 14.19 -6.23
C PHE A 201 -10.87 14.54 -4.85
N ASN A 202 -11.67 15.60 -4.78
CA ASN A 202 -12.43 15.94 -3.59
C ASN A 202 -13.88 15.53 -3.80
N ARG A 203 -14.39 14.69 -2.90
CA ARG A 203 -15.81 14.38 -2.85
C ARG A 203 -16.33 14.72 -1.46
N THR A 204 -17.26 15.67 -1.44
CA THR A 204 -18.03 15.98 -0.24
C THR A 204 -19.24 15.05 -0.23
N ALA A 205 -19.36 14.25 0.82
CA ALA A 205 -20.59 13.53 1.14
C ALA A 205 -21.21 14.20 2.38
N LEU A 206 -22.53 14.34 2.35
CA LEU A 206 -23.29 14.92 3.45
C LEU A 206 -24.03 13.78 4.13
N PHE A 207 -23.93 13.66 5.44
CA PHE A 207 -24.68 12.65 6.19
C PHE A 207 -25.62 13.34 7.17
N ALA A 208 -26.82 12.79 7.31
CA ALA A 208 -27.78 13.25 8.32
C ALA A 208 -28.18 12.06 9.20
N PRO A 209 -28.19 12.21 10.54
CA PRO A 209 -28.73 11.21 11.43
C PRO A 209 -30.26 11.26 11.40
N ILE A 210 -30.90 10.10 11.46
CA ILE A 210 -32.34 10.01 11.69
C ILE A 210 -32.57 9.99 13.19
N ILE A 211 -33.18 11.06 13.69
CA ILE A 211 -33.47 11.19 15.12
C ILE A 211 -34.52 10.13 15.48
N PRO A 212 -34.24 9.27 16.47
CA PRO A 212 -35.18 8.23 16.86
C PRO A 212 -36.41 8.86 17.54
N PRO A 213 -37.57 8.19 17.51
CA PRO A 213 -38.80 8.70 18.12
C PRO A 213 -38.63 8.94 19.63
N LYS A 214 -39.39 9.89 20.18
CA LYS A 214 -39.41 10.16 21.63
C LYS A 214 -39.80 8.88 22.39
N GLY A 215 -38.96 8.47 23.34
CA GLY A 215 -39.15 7.25 24.14
C GLY A 215 -38.27 6.06 23.72
N SER A 216 -37.49 6.19 22.65
CA SER A 216 -36.40 5.25 22.33
C SER A 216 -35.20 5.45 23.26
N ASP A 217 -34.21 4.56 23.16
CA ASP A 217 -32.92 4.64 23.89
C ASP A 217 -32.07 5.88 23.56
N GLY A 218 -32.54 6.74 22.65
CA GLY A 218 -31.85 7.95 22.19
C GLY A 218 -30.66 7.66 21.26
N ARG A 219 -30.41 6.39 20.91
CA ARG A 219 -29.29 6.02 20.05
C ARG A 219 -29.68 6.15 18.58
N VAL A 220 -28.78 6.70 17.78
CA VAL A 220 -28.99 6.90 16.35
C VAL A 220 -28.66 5.62 15.61
N GLN A 221 -29.67 4.96 15.03
CA GLN A 221 -29.51 3.72 14.28
C GLN A 221 -29.37 3.94 12.77
N TYR A 222 -29.87 5.05 12.24
CA TYR A 222 -29.95 5.26 10.81
C TYR A 222 -29.32 6.59 10.41
N PHE A 223 -28.56 6.56 9.33
CA PHE A 223 -27.96 7.73 8.69
C PHE A 223 -28.35 7.74 7.22
N VAL A 224 -28.40 8.93 6.64
CA VAL A 224 -28.76 9.12 5.24
C VAL A 224 -27.67 9.93 4.56
N GLU A 225 -27.13 9.42 3.45
CA GLU A 225 -26.20 10.15 2.59
C GLU A 225 -26.99 11.08 1.65
N PHE A 226 -26.54 12.33 1.53
CA PHE A 226 -26.99 13.31 0.55
C PHE A 226 -25.87 13.62 -0.43
N LEU A 227 -26.26 13.75 -1.70
CA LEU A 227 -25.38 14.29 -2.72
C LEU A 227 -25.31 15.81 -2.58
N PRO A 228 -24.15 16.45 -2.85
CA PRO A 228 -24.02 17.91 -2.77
C PRO A 228 -25.04 18.69 -3.62
N VAL A 229 -25.55 18.08 -4.69
CA VAL A 229 -26.55 18.66 -5.59
C VAL A 229 -27.95 18.71 -4.99
N GLU A 230 -28.26 17.88 -3.99
CA GLU A 230 -29.61 17.79 -3.42
C GLU A 230 -29.93 18.94 -2.46
N ARG A 231 -28.92 19.71 -2.01
CA ARG A 231 -29.00 20.88 -1.11
C ARG A 231 -30.30 20.95 -0.29
N PRO A 232 -30.53 19.98 0.63
CA PRO A 232 -31.72 20.00 1.46
C PRO A 232 -31.75 21.32 2.24
N ASP A 233 -32.89 22.02 2.20
CA ASP A 233 -33.03 23.28 2.93
C ASP A 233 -33.11 22.99 4.44
N ILE A 234 -31.95 23.10 5.09
CA ILE A 234 -31.77 22.90 6.53
C ILE A 234 -32.63 23.91 7.32
N ALA A 235 -32.85 25.12 6.77
CA ALA A 235 -33.58 26.18 7.44
C ALA A 235 -35.10 26.01 7.33
N ALA A 236 -35.59 25.45 6.22
CA ALA A 236 -37.00 25.13 6.04
C ALA A 236 -37.49 23.99 6.94
N GLY A 237 -36.57 23.20 7.51
CA GLY A 237 -36.93 22.04 8.33
C GLY A 237 -37.64 20.95 7.52
N ASP A 238 -37.37 20.89 6.22
CA ASP A 238 -38.02 19.98 5.29
C ASP A 238 -37.96 18.54 5.81
N THR A 239 -39.09 17.86 5.74
CA THR A 239 -39.20 16.43 6.00
C THR A 239 -39.35 15.72 4.67
N ILE A 240 -38.31 15.07 4.18
CA ILE A 240 -38.47 14.18 3.01
C ILE A 240 -39.26 12.98 3.48
N SER A 241 -40.43 12.76 2.87
CA SER A 241 -41.37 11.71 3.24
C SER A 241 -40.94 10.32 2.79
N HIS A 242 -40.12 10.24 1.73
CA HIS A 242 -39.60 8.98 1.21
C HIS A 242 -38.24 9.16 0.53
N ARG A 243 -37.31 8.22 0.77
CA ARG A 243 -36.02 8.19 0.08
C ARG A 243 -35.64 6.75 -0.26
N THR A 244 -35.24 6.53 -1.50
CA THR A 244 -34.73 5.23 -1.93
C THR A 244 -33.22 5.28 -2.01
N GLY A 245 -32.56 4.20 -1.61
CA GLY A 245 -31.12 4.10 -1.63
C GLY A 245 -30.64 2.68 -1.37
N ILE A 246 -29.37 2.56 -1.00
CA ILE A 246 -28.78 1.28 -0.60
C ILE A 246 -28.42 1.36 0.88
N LEU A 247 -29.04 0.48 1.66
CA LEU A 247 -28.78 0.37 3.08
C LEU A 247 -27.57 -0.53 3.31
N VAL A 248 -26.56 0.00 4.00
CA VAL A 248 -25.32 -0.71 4.34
C VAL A 248 -25.11 -0.65 5.85
N HIS A 249 -24.71 -1.76 6.44
CA HIS A 249 -24.43 -1.85 7.87
C HIS A 249 -23.08 -1.23 8.23
N ALA A 250 -23.03 -0.49 9.33
CA ALA A 250 -21.83 0.03 9.99
C ALA A 250 -20.84 0.83 9.10
N ASP A 251 -21.27 1.33 7.93
CA ASP A 251 -20.37 1.90 6.92
C ASP A 251 -20.19 3.43 7.03
N LEU A 252 -20.56 4.02 8.17
CA LEU A 252 -20.32 5.44 8.43
C LEU A 252 -18.82 5.64 8.70
N PRO A 253 -18.15 6.60 8.03
CA PRO A 253 -16.77 6.93 8.31
C PRO A 253 -16.51 7.14 9.81
N GLY A 254 -15.44 6.56 10.36
CA GLY A 254 -15.14 6.63 11.80
C GLY A 254 -15.05 8.06 12.34
N ALA A 255 -14.50 8.99 11.54
CA ALA A 255 -14.47 10.42 11.85
C ALA A 255 -15.88 11.01 12.04
N LEU A 256 -16.85 10.61 11.20
CA LEU A 256 -18.25 11.04 11.33
C LEU A 256 -18.92 10.44 12.56
N VAL A 257 -18.70 9.15 12.85
CA VAL A 257 -19.21 8.51 14.06
C VAL A 257 -18.79 9.30 15.31
N ARG A 258 -17.53 9.75 15.36
CA ARG A 258 -17.02 10.56 16.46
C ARG A 258 -17.56 11.98 16.47
N LEU A 259 -17.64 12.64 15.32
CA LEU A 259 -18.25 13.97 15.22
C LEU A 259 -19.68 13.95 15.76
N TYR A 260 -20.48 12.94 15.42
CA TYR A 260 -21.81 12.79 15.97
C TYR A 260 -21.81 12.56 17.48
N ARG A 261 -20.88 11.76 18.02
CA ARG A 261 -20.67 11.61 19.48
C ARG A 261 -20.35 12.93 20.14
N TYR A 262 -19.48 13.73 19.56
CA TYR A 262 -19.15 15.06 20.06
C TYR A 262 -20.36 16.01 20.07
N LEU A 263 -21.23 15.88 19.07
CA LEU A 263 -22.50 16.61 18.99
C LEU A 263 -23.59 16.07 19.94
N GLY A 264 -23.27 15.08 20.80
CA GLY A 264 -24.19 14.48 21.77
C GLY A 264 -25.07 13.37 21.21
N TYR A 265 -24.93 13.00 19.94
CA TYR A 265 -25.60 11.85 19.36
C TYR A 265 -24.81 10.59 19.66
N HIS A 266 -25.48 9.54 20.09
CA HIS A 266 -24.83 8.26 20.34
C HIS A 266 -25.23 7.28 19.25
N PRO A 267 -24.43 7.10 18.18
CA PRO A 267 -24.70 6.06 17.20
C PRO A 267 -24.84 4.71 17.90
N ALA A 268 -25.85 3.94 17.53
CA ALA A 268 -26.02 2.58 18.03
C ALA A 268 -24.80 1.73 17.64
N GLU A 269 -24.54 0.61 18.32
CA GLU A 269 -23.48 -0.32 17.91
C GLU A 269 -23.74 -0.88 16.49
N HIS A 270 -25.02 -1.14 16.22
CA HIS A 270 -25.54 -1.61 14.94
C HIS A 270 -26.29 -0.48 14.25
N TYR A 271 -25.56 0.41 13.58
CA TYR A 271 -26.15 1.47 12.77
C TYR A 271 -26.11 1.13 11.28
N TYR A 272 -26.95 1.80 10.50
CA TYR A 272 -27.07 1.63 9.06
C TYR A 272 -26.97 2.98 8.36
N VAL A 273 -26.38 2.97 7.16
CA VAL A 273 -26.27 4.14 6.30
C VAL A 273 -27.04 3.88 5.02
N LEU A 274 -28.01 4.75 4.72
CA LEU A 274 -28.74 4.76 3.46
C LEU A 274 -27.99 5.63 2.46
N TYR A 275 -27.18 4.98 1.62
CA TYR A 275 -26.44 5.62 0.54
C TYR A 275 -27.35 5.99 -0.62
N ALA A 276 -27.02 7.09 -1.31
CA ALA A 276 -27.82 7.56 -2.44
C ALA A 276 -27.77 6.59 -3.64
N SER A 277 -26.65 5.87 -3.85
CA SER A 277 -26.53 4.89 -4.93
C SER A 277 -25.39 3.89 -4.71
N ALA A 278 -25.35 2.81 -5.51
CA ALA A 278 -24.23 1.87 -5.52
C ALA A 278 -22.91 2.53 -5.93
N ALA A 279 -22.97 3.55 -6.78
CA ALA A 279 -21.80 4.28 -7.22
C ALA A 279 -21.14 5.01 -6.05
N THR A 280 -21.92 5.56 -5.11
CA THR A 280 -21.38 6.31 -3.98
C THR A 280 -20.63 5.43 -2.99
N ILE A 281 -21.14 4.21 -2.75
CA ILE A 281 -20.51 3.17 -1.91
C ILE A 281 -19.21 2.66 -2.54
N ARG A 282 -19.20 2.42 -3.86
CA ARG A 282 -18.06 1.83 -4.57
C ARG A 282 -16.94 2.83 -4.87
N TRP A 283 -17.28 4.12 -4.90
CA TRP A 283 -16.35 5.19 -5.25
C TRP A 283 -15.01 5.17 -4.51
N PRO A 284 -14.95 4.99 -3.17
CA PRO A 284 -13.67 4.94 -2.45
C PRO A 284 -12.77 3.79 -2.93
N TYR A 285 -13.36 2.63 -3.25
CA TYR A 285 -12.62 1.46 -3.74
C TYR A 285 -12.03 1.69 -5.13
N TYR A 286 -12.77 2.36 -6.02
CA TYR A 286 -12.23 2.72 -7.34
C TYR A 286 -11.06 3.69 -7.24
N ILE A 287 -11.14 4.66 -6.32
CA ILE A 287 -10.01 5.59 -6.13
C ILE A 287 -8.81 4.85 -5.54
N ILE A 288 -8.99 4.02 -4.51
CA ILE A 288 -7.90 3.23 -3.92
C ILE A 288 -7.25 2.35 -5.00
N ALA A 289 -8.06 1.67 -5.82
CA ALA A 289 -7.57 0.88 -6.94
C ALA A 289 -6.79 1.72 -7.96
N ALA A 290 -7.30 2.90 -8.34
CA ALA A 290 -6.61 3.80 -9.25
C ALA A 290 -5.27 4.30 -8.69
N GLN A 291 -5.21 4.65 -7.40
CA GLN A 291 -3.98 5.09 -6.74
C GLN A 291 -2.93 3.98 -6.68
N PHE A 292 -3.33 2.77 -6.30
CA PHE A 292 -2.44 1.61 -6.31
C PHE A 292 -1.97 1.25 -7.72
N LEU A 293 -2.85 1.34 -8.72
CA LEU A 293 -2.48 1.12 -10.10
C LEU A 293 -1.46 2.16 -10.59
N LEU A 294 -1.71 3.46 -10.34
CA LEU A 294 -0.78 4.53 -10.70
C LEU A 294 0.57 4.40 -9.99
N GLY A 295 0.56 4.11 -8.69
CA GLY A 295 1.78 3.83 -7.94
C GLY A 295 2.52 2.62 -8.51
N GLY A 296 1.80 1.53 -8.76
CA GLY A 296 2.35 0.31 -9.35
C GLY A 296 2.99 0.55 -10.72
N LEU A 297 2.34 1.33 -11.58
CA LEU A 297 2.87 1.73 -12.88
C LEU A 297 4.12 2.59 -12.76
N LEU A 298 4.19 3.52 -11.80
CA LEU A 298 5.38 4.34 -11.55
C LEU A 298 6.56 3.48 -11.09
N PHE A 299 6.33 2.55 -10.15
CA PHE A 299 7.34 1.58 -9.69
C PHE A 299 7.78 0.63 -10.81
N ALA A 300 6.85 0.17 -11.65
CA ALA A 300 7.18 -0.64 -12.81
C ALA A 300 8.00 0.13 -13.84
N ALA A 301 7.64 1.37 -14.14
CA ALA A 301 8.37 2.22 -15.10
C ALA A 301 9.79 2.52 -14.63
N THR A 302 9.97 2.87 -13.35
CA THR A 302 11.29 3.07 -12.75
C THR A 302 12.09 1.76 -12.70
N GLY A 303 11.45 0.64 -12.37
CA GLY A 303 12.06 -0.69 -12.42
C GLY A 303 12.51 -1.10 -13.83
N LEU A 304 11.73 -0.79 -14.86
CA LEU A 304 12.09 -1.00 -16.27
C LEU A 304 13.23 -0.07 -16.72
N GLY A 305 13.25 1.17 -16.24
CA GLY A 305 14.37 2.08 -16.43
C GLY A 305 15.65 1.52 -15.82
N GLN A 306 15.57 1.04 -14.57
CA GLN A 306 16.69 0.37 -13.89
C GLN A 306 17.12 -0.90 -14.63
N TRP A 307 16.18 -1.69 -15.14
CA TRP A 307 16.49 -2.88 -15.94
C TRP A 307 17.30 -2.55 -17.19
N ARG A 308 16.93 -1.49 -17.91
CA ARG A 308 17.71 -1.00 -19.06
C ARG A 308 19.11 -0.54 -18.65
N HIS A 309 19.22 0.16 -17.52
CA HIS A 309 20.51 0.59 -16.98
C HIS A 309 21.41 -0.60 -16.60
N VAL A 310 20.86 -1.58 -15.87
CA VAL A 310 21.56 -2.83 -15.50
C VAL A 310 22.02 -3.60 -16.74
N ARG A 311 21.17 -3.66 -17.78
CA ARG A 311 21.54 -4.30 -19.05
C ARG A 311 22.71 -3.59 -19.72
N LYS A 312 22.68 -2.26 -19.78
CA LYS A 312 23.79 -1.47 -20.33
C LYS A 312 25.10 -1.72 -19.57
N LEU A 313 25.06 -1.65 -18.23
CA LEU A 313 26.25 -1.93 -17.40
C LEU A 313 26.83 -3.33 -17.64
N ARG A 314 25.96 -4.33 -17.87
CA ARG A 314 26.40 -5.68 -18.22
C ARG A 314 27.06 -5.72 -19.60
N ASP A 315 26.43 -5.11 -20.61
CA ASP A 315 26.97 -5.08 -21.96
C ASP A 315 28.33 -4.34 -22.00
N ASP A 316 28.47 -3.25 -21.24
CA ASP A 316 29.74 -2.52 -21.08
C ASP A 316 30.81 -3.41 -20.41
N LEU A 317 30.47 -4.15 -19.35
CA LEU A 317 31.39 -5.07 -18.66
C LEU A 317 31.83 -6.24 -19.56
N ASP A 318 30.89 -6.83 -20.31
CA ASP A 318 31.18 -7.92 -21.25
C ASP A 318 32.12 -7.44 -22.37
N TYR A 319 31.97 -6.18 -22.82
CA TYR A 319 32.86 -5.55 -23.80
C TYR A 319 34.29 -5.40 -23.27
N TYR A 320 34.47 -4.85 -22.07
CA TYR A 320 35.80 -4.70 -21.45
C TYR A 320 36.53 -6.05 -21.31
N HIS A 321 35.84 -7.08 -20.82
CA HIS A 321 36.41 -8.42 -20.75
C HIS A 321 36.83 -8.91 -22.15
N SER A 322 36.00 -8.73 -23.17
CA SER A 322 36.33 -9.19 -24.53
C SER A 322 37.58 -8.50 -25.11
N SER A 323 37.79 -7.20 -24.85
CA SER A 323 38.98 -6.47 -25.31
C SER A 323 40.27 -6.92 -24.62
N GLU A 324 40.23 -7.22 -23.33
CA GLU A 324 41.42 -7.70 -22.60
C GLU A 324 41.87 -9.08 -23.09
N TRP A 325 40.92 -9.96 -23.44
CA TRP A 325 41.24 -11.27 -24.02
C TRP A 325 41.93 -11.15 -25.37
N GLU A 326 41.51 -10.21 -26.22
CA GLU A 326 42.12 -9.97 -27.52
C GLU A 326 43.54 -9.41 -27.38
N GLU A 327 43.75 -8.43 -26.50
CA GLU A 327 45.08 -7.83 -26.25
C GLU A 327 46.05 -8.84 -25.63
N SER A 328 45.57 -9.67 -24.69
CA SER A 328 46.34 -10.76 -24.10
C SER A 328 46.74 -11.81 -25.15
N ALA A 329 45.83 -12.14 -26.07
CA ALA A 329 46.11 -13.07 -27.15
C ALA A 329 47.15 -12.51 -28.14
N GLU A 330 47.03 -11.24 -28.51
CA GLU A 330 47.97 -10.56 -29.40
C GLU A 330 49.38 -10.48 -28.80
N ASN A 331 49.51 -10.05 -27.54
CA ASN A 331 50.79 -10.01 -26.82
C ASN A 331 51.43 -11.40 -26.66
N SER A 332 50.62 -12.45 -26.48
CA SER A 332 51.11 -13.84 -26.44
C SER A 332 51.64 -14.35 -27.79
N SER A 333 51.17 -13.76 -28.90
CA SER A 333 51.61 -14.11 -30.25
C SER A 333 52.91 -13.43 -30.66
N LEU A 334 53.15 -12.19 -30.19
CA LEU A 334 54.36 -11.41 -30.46
C LEU A 334 55.59 -11.87 -29.68
N SER A 335 55.39 -12.63 -28.60
CA SER A 335 56.47 -13.14 -27.74
C SER A 335 57.01 -14.51 -28.16
N ARG A 336 56.50 -15.10 -29.25
CA ARG A 336 57.00 -16.33 -29.88
C ARG A 336 57.79 -16.01 -31.13
#